data_AF-A0A9P6XPQ0-F1
#
_entry.id   AF-A0A9P6XPQ0-F1
#
_cell.length_a   1.000
_cell.length_b   1.000
_cell.length_c   1.000
_cell.angle_alpha   90.00
_cell.angle_beta   90.00
_cell.angle_gamma   90.00
#
_symmetry.space_group_name_H-M   'P 1'
#
loop_
_entity.id
_entity.type
_entity.pdbx_description
1 polymer ?
#
loop_
_entity_poly.entity_id
_entity_poly.type
_entity_poly.pdbx_seq_one_letter_code
_entity_poly.pdbx_strand_id
1 'polypeptide(L)'
;MISSFHLYGTPVDGNFRGSQGVSALVSPSFPLPVMQFPVHTKYALGLQVGRSLRLICLYLPPSLADDEVSAALDVLPLTQDTVICGDLNARLGAVAGDSRDCPS
;
A
#
# COMPACT_ATOMS: atom_id res chain seq x y z
N MET A 1 -0.77 24.19 -20.61
CA MET A 1 -1.10 22.77 -20.38
C MET A 1 -1.16 22.58 -18.88
N ILE A 2 -2.34 22.34 -18.31
CA ILE A 2 -2.52 22.20 -16.85
C ILE A 2 -2.49 20.71 -16.54
N SER A 3 -1.46 20.24 -15.85
CA SER A 3 -1.38 18.87 -15.34
C SER A 3 -2.26 18.76 -14.10
N SER A 4 -3.40 18.09 -14.20
CA SER A 4 -4.30 17.83 -13.06
C SER A 4 -4.02 16.44 -12.48
N PHE A 5 -3.35 16.36 -11.35
CA PHE A 5 -3.11 15.10 -10.66
C PHE A 5 -4.29 14.79 -9.73
N HIS A 6 -4.77 13.54 -9.73
CA HIS A 6 -5.68 13.08 -8.68
C HIS A 6 -4.84 12.46 -7.56
N LEU A 7 -4.88 13.09 -6.39
CA LEU A 7 -4.24 12.59 -5.18
C LEU A 7 -5.26 11.80 -4.37
N TYR A 8 -4.99 10.53 -4.16
CA TYR A 8 -5.75 9.70 -3.23
C TYR A 8 -4.90 9.50 -1.97
N GLY A 9 -5.47 9.83 -0.82
CA GLY A 9 -4.82 9.68 0.48
C GLY A 9 -5.86 9.40 1.55
N THR A 10 -5.56 8.45 2.43
CA THR A 10 -6.41 8.13 3.57
C THR A 10 -5.90 8.92 4.78
N PRO A 11 -6.66 9.90 5.31
CA PRO A 11 -6.33 10.51 6.59
C PRO A 11 -6.52 9.47 7.71
N VAL A 12 -5.57 9.40 8.64
CA VAL A 12 -5.65 8.53 9.82
C VAL A 12 -6.13 9.37 11.00
N ASP A 13 -7.27 9.02 11.60
CA ASP A 13 -7.84 9.73 12.75
C ASP A 13 -6.83 9.79 13.92
N GLY A 14 -6.63 10.99 14.47
CA GLY A 14 -5.68 11.24 15.56
C GLY A 14 -4.23 11.46 15.14
N ASN A 15 -3.88 11.34 13.85
CA ASN A 15 -2.50 11.46 13.38
C ASN A 15 -2.21 12.83 12.74
N PHE A 16 -2.25 13.90 13.54
CA PHE A 16 -1.85 15.26 13.13
C PHE A 16 -0.32 15.46 13.04
N ARG A 17 0.48 14.40 13.26
CA ARG A 17 1.96 14.44 13.25
C ARG A 17 2.58 13.47 12.22
N GLY A 18 2.36 13.79 10.94
CA GLY A 18 3.42 13.78 9.91
C GLY A 18 4.17 12.49 9.58
N SER A 19 3.66 11.29 9.87
CA SER A 19 4.30 10.04 9.45
C SER A 19 3.30 8.90 9.26
N GLN A 20 3.64 7.92 8.41
CA GLN A 20 2.87 6.69 8.11
C GLN A 20 1.65 6.84 7.19
N GLY A 21 1.67 7.80 6.26
CA GLY A 21 0.63 7.94 5.23
C GLY A 21 0.97 7.19 3.94
N VAL A 22 -0.02 6.53 3.34
CA VAL A 22 0.07 6.00 1.98
C VAL A 22 -0.65 6.95 1.03
N SER A 23 0.00 7.31 -0.07
CA SER A 23 -0.58 8.10 -1.14
C SER A 23 -0.35 7.44 -2.49
N ALA A 24 -1.27 7.70 -3.42
CA ALA A 24 -1.13 7.27 -4.80
C ALA A 24 -1.37 8.45 -5.74
N LEU A 25 -0.48 8.57 -6.73
CA LEU A 25 -0.52 9.60 -7.75
C LEU A 25 -0.90 8.96 -9.09
N VAL A 26 -2.02 9.41 -9.64
CA VAL A 26 -2.49 8.96 -10.95
C VAL A 26 -2.22 10.04 -11.98
N SER A 27 -1.60 9.66 -13.10
CA SER A 27 -1.38 10.58 -14.22
C SER A 27 -2.72 11.10 -14.77
N PRO A 28 -2.86 12.41 -15.03
CA PRO A 28 -4.04 12.94 -15.73
C PRO A 28 -4.29 12.29 -17.09
N SER A 29 -3.24 11.79 -17.74
CA SER A 29 -3.33 11.12 -19.03
C SER A 29 -3.64 9.63 -18.91
N PHE A 30 -3.83 9.11 -17.70
CA PHE A 30 -4.13 7.70 -17.49
C PHE A 30 -5.54 7.38 -18.05
N PRO A 31 -5.67 6.42 -18.98
CA PRO A 31 -6.89 6.27 -19.77
C PRO A 31 -8.01 5.53 -19.04
N LEU A 32 -7.74 4.95 -17.87
CA LEU A 32 -8.70 4.16 -17.11
C LEU A 32 -9.20 4.93 -15.88
N PRO A 33 -10.49 4.78 -15.52
CA PRO A 33 -10.99 5.35 -14.28
C PRO A 33 -10.28 4.74 -13.07
N VAL A 34 -9.95 5.58 -12.09
CA VAL A 34 -9.37 5.16 -10.82
C VAL A 34 -10.29 5.62 -9.69
N MET A 35 -10.73 4.68 -8.86
CA MET A 35 -11.62 4.95 -7.73
C MET A 35 -11.03 4.34 -6.46
N GLN A 36 -11.01 5.10 -5.36
CA GLN A 36 -10.64 4.54 -4.07
C GLN A 36 -11.73 3.59 -3.57
N PHE A 37 -11.32 2.46 -2.99
CA PHE A 37 -12.24 1.54 -2.29
C PHE A 37 -11.79 1.35 -0.84
N PRO A 38 -12.73 1.05 0.08
CA PRO A 38 -12.40 0.90 1.50
C PRO A 38 -11.52 -0.34 1.73
N VAL A 39 -10.46 -0.15 2.51
CA VAL A 39 -9.62 -1.23 3.04
C VAL A 39 -9.67 -1.16 4.56
N HIS A 40 -9.90 -2.28 5.23
CA HIS A 40 -10.11 -2.35 6.67
C HIS A 40 -8.79 -2.35 7.48
N THR A 41 -7.81 -1.54 7.05
CA THR A 41 -6.58 -1.30 7.79
C THR A 41 -6.07 0.12 7.55
N LYS A 42 -5.48 0.73 8.57
CA LYS A 42 -4.87 2.07 8.49
C LYS A 42 -3.56 2.08 7.69
N TYR A 43 -3.01 0.90 7.40
CA TYR A 43 -1.73 0.70 6.71
C TYR A 43 -1.87 0.66 5.19
N ALA A 44 -3.10 0.68 4.65
CA ALA A 44 -3.32 0.46 3.23
C ALA A 44 -4.24 1.50 2.56
N LEU A 45 -4.02 1.68 1.26
CA LEU A 45 -4.86 2.44 0.35
C LEU A 45 -5.30 1.52 -0.79
N GLY A 46 -6.61 1.35 -0.96
CA GLY A 46 -7.21 0.55 -2.03
C GLY A 46 -7.63 1.41 -3.22
N LEU A 47 -7.22 1.03 -4.43
CA LEU A 47 -7.64 1.66 -5.67
C LEU A 47 -8.16 0.62 -6.67
N GLN A 48 -9.35 0.86 -7.21
CA GLN A 48 -9.90 0.14 -8.35
C GLN A 48 -9.45 0.86 -9.62
N VAL A 49 -8.82 0.13 -10.53
CA VAL A 49 -8.39 0.61 -11.85
C VAL A 49 -9.23 -0.06 -12.93
N GLY A 50 -9.94 0.73 -13.72
CA GLY A 50 -10.86 0.20 -14.72
C GLY A 50 -11.96 -0.65 -14.10
N ARG A 51 -12.23 -1.83 -14.66
CA ARG A 51 -13.35 -2.70 -14.23
C ARG A 51 -12.96 -3.81 -13.24
N SER A 52 -11.71 -4.26 -13.25
CA SER A 52 -11.31 -5.48 -12.51
C SER A 52 -10.02 -5.33 -11.72
N LEU A 53 -9.02 -4.59 -12.22
CA LEU A 53 -7.73 -4.48 -11.55
C LEU A 53 -7.83 -3.74 -10.22
N ARG A 54 -7.31 -4.33 -9.15
CA ARG A 54 -7.26 -3.74 -7.81
C ARG A 54 -5.82 -3.52 -7.40
N LEU A 55 -5.50 -2.31 -6.97
CA LEU A 55 -4.22 -1.97 -6.36
C LEU A 55 -4.45 -1.80 -4.85
N ILE A 56 -3.63 -2.46 -4.05
CA ILE A 56 -3.54 -2.22 -2.61
C ILE A 56 -2.13 -1.71 -2.34
N CYS A 57 -2.03 -0.41 -2.08
CA CYS A 57 -0.79 0.20 -1.64
C CYS A 57 -0.66 0.01 -0.12
N LEU A 58 0.33 -0.74 0.33
CA LEU A 58 0.54 -1.14 1.72
C LEU A 58 1.85 -0.54 2.26
N TYR A 59 1.79 0.02 3.46
CA TYR A 59 2.96 0.44 4.22
C TYR A 59 2.92 -0.18 5.61
N LEU A 60 3.84 -1.10 5.89
CA LEU A 60 4.00 -1.70 7.21
C LEU A 60 5.22 -1.05 7.89
N PRO A 61 5.03 -0.21 8.93
CA PRO A 61 6.13 0.27 9.77
C PRO A 61 7.07 -0.85 10.24
N PRO A 62 8.41 -0.63 10.24
CA PRO A 62 9.39 -1.64 10.63
C PRO A 62 9.34 -2.03 12.12
N SER A 63 8.65 -1.24 12.95
CA SER A 63 8.48 -1.47 14.39
C SER A 63 7.18 -2.17 14.76
N LEU A 64 6.41 -2.64 13.77
CA LEU A 64 5.19 -3.41 14.00
C LEU A 64 5.49 -4.77 14.61
N ALA A 65 4.63 -5.22 15.52
CA ALA A 65 4.68 -6.59 16.03
C ALA A 65 4.06 -7.57 15.01
N ASP A 66 4.53 -8.81 15.00
CA ASP A 66 4.13 -9.83 14.02
C ASP A 66 2.62 -10.12 14.03
N ASP A 67 1.97 -10.02 15.18
CA ASP A 67 0.52 -10.18 15.35
C ASP A 67 -0.26 -9.04 14.70
N GLU A 68 0.21 -7.79 14.84
CA GLU A 68 -0.40 -6.64 14.20
C GLU A 68 -0.17 -6.66 12.67
N VAL A 69 1.01 -7.13 12.21
CA VAL A 69 1.26 -7.38 10.78
C VAL A 69 0.29 -8.42 10.24
N SER A 70 0.15 -9.55 10.93
CA SER A 70 -0.73 -10.64 10.51
C SER A 70 -2.18 -10.18 10.44
N ALA A 71 -2.65 -9.48 11.47
CA ALA A 71 -4.00 -8.91 11.50
C ALA A 71 -4.24 -7.90 10.36
N ALA A 72 -3.25 -7.09 10.02
CA ALA A 72 -3.34 -6.14 8.91
C ALA A 72 -3.41 -6.83 7.53
N LEU A 73 -2.72 -7.96 7.36
CA LEU A 73 -2.72 -8.75 6.13
C LEU A 73 -4.00 -9.59 5.96
N ASP A 74 -4.51 -10.16 7.04
CA ASP A 74 -5.70 -11.05 7.04
C ASP A 74 -6.98 -10.34 6.59
N VAL A 75 -7.07 -9.03 6.83
CA VAL A 75 -8.25 -8.22 6.48
C VAL A 75 -8.18 -7.63 5.07
N LEU A 76 -7.11 -7.88 4.31
CA LEU A 76 -6.97 -7.36 2.96
C LEU A 76 -7.99 -8.02 2.02
N PRO A 77 -8.77 -7.25 1.25
CA PRO A 77 -9.82 -7.79 0.39
C PRO A 77 -9.23 -8.33 -0.93
N LEU A 78 -8.43 -9.40 -0.85
CA LEU A 78 -7.70 -9.97 -1.97
C LEU A 78 -8.62 -10.70 -2.95
N THR A 79 -8.39 -10.46 -4.24
CA THR A 79 -8.97 -11.19 -5.37
C THR A 79 -7.87 -11.59 -6.34
N GLN A 80 -8.17 -12.44 -7.33
CA GLN A 80 -7.18 -12.84 -8.35
C GLN A 80 -6.57 -11.65 -9.10
N ASP A 81 -7.35 -10.59 -9.30
CA ASP A 81 -6.93 -9.36 -9.98
C ASP A 81 -6.33 -8.30 -9.04
N THR A 82 -5.89 -8.69 -7.84
CA THR A 82 -5.29 -7.78 -6.87
C THR A 82 -3.77 -7.77 -6.97
N VAL A 83 -3.20 -6.59 -7.12
CA VAL A 83 -1.77 -6.33 -7.00
C VAL A 83 -1.52 -5.57 -5.69
N ILE A 84 -0.68 -6.14 -4.83
CA ILE A 84 -0.18 -5.49 -3.61
C ILE A 84 1.14 -4.82 -3.95
N CYS A 85 1.30 -3.56 -3.55
CA CYS A 85 2.54 -2.82 -3.72
C CYS A 85 2.81 -1.90 -2.53
N GLY A 86 4.05 -1.46 -2.36
CA GLY A 86 4.46 -0.57 -1.28
C GLY A 86 5.64 -1.12 -0.50
N ASP A 87 5.80 -0.66 0.73
CA ASP A 87 6.94 -1.01 1.58
C ASP A 87 6.46 -1.84 2.78
N LEU A 88 6.78 -3.14 2.71
CA LEU A 88 6.43 -4.11 3.74
C LEU A 88 7.42 -4.11 4.92
N ASN A 89 8.55 -3.40 4.80
CA ASN A 89 9.68 -3.46 5.74
C ASN A 89 10.11 -4.88 6.14
N ALA A 90 9.85 -5.85 5.26
CA ALA A 90 10.14 -7.27 5.44
C ALA A 90 11.16 -7.73 4.40
N ARG A 91 12.03 -8.65 4.79
CA ARG A 91 12.99 -9.28 3.88
C ARG A 91 12.45 -10.63 3.43
N LEU A 92 12.45 -10.86 2.12
CA LEU A 92 12.14 -12.19 1.56
C LEU A 92 13.32 -13.18 1.70
N GLY A 93 14.46 -12.73 2.23
CA GLY A 93 15.63 -13.56 2.44
C GLY A 93 16.17 -14.13 1.13
N ALA A 94 16.55 -15.41 1.13
CA ALA A 94 17.11 -16.11 -0.02
C ALA A 94 16.23 -16.05 -1.29
N VAL A 95 14.91 -15.93 -1.14
CA VAL A 95 13.98 -15.84 -2.28
C VAL A 95 14.23 -14.58 -3.11
N ALA A 96 14.65 -13.48 -2.47
CA ALA A 96 14.99 -12.22 -3.11
C ALA A 96 16.49 -11.90 -3.06
N GLY A 97 17.33 -12.83 -2.54
CA GLY A 97 18.74 -12.59 -2.27
C GLY A 97 19.01 -11.55 -1.18
N ASP A 98 18.00 -11.17 -0.40
CA ASP A 98 18.11 -10.15 0.65
C ASP A 98 18.54 -10.75 1.99
N SER A 99 19.80 -11.15 2.07
CA SER A 99 20.45 -11.61 3.30
C SER A 99 21.37 -10.53 3.86
N ARG A 100 21.40 -10.37 5.19
CA ARG A 100 22.47 -9.61 5.85
C ARG A 100 23.72 -10.47 5.79
N ASP A 101 24.66 -10.15 4.91
CA ASP A 101 26.04 -10.57 5.11
C ASP A 101 26.55 -9.86 6.38
N CYS A 102 26.41 -10.51 7.53
CA CYS A 102 27.12 -10.10 8.73
C CYS A 102 28.43 -10.92 8.74
N PRO A 103 29.60 -10.31 8.49
CA PRO A 103 30.85 -11.04 8.65
C PRO A 103 31.05 -11.29 10.15
N SER A 104 31.06 -12.57 10.52
CA SER A 104 31.47 -13.08 11.84
C SER A 104 32.94 -12.86 12.09
#